data_AF-A0A4V0WVE2-F1
#
_entry.id   AF-A0A4V0WVE2-F1
#
_cell.length_a   1.000
_cell.length_b   1.000
_cell.length_c   1.000
_cell.angle_alpha   90.00
_cell.angle_beta   90.00
_cell.angle_gamma   90.00
#
_symmetry.space_group_name_H-M   'P 1'
#
loop_
_entity.id
_entity.type
_entity.pdbx_description
1 polymer ?
#
loop_
_entity_poly.entity_id
_entity_poly.type
_entity_poly.pdbx_seq_one_letter_code
_entity_poly.pdbx_strand_id
1 'polypeptide(L)'
;MLPPISPAILRALCAVLIFIASASRGFGEPPTKDAKDETKLPVLTVPVRVHLVQSKATPAMHTTMTEADVRRVFGKVNMVWLRAGIRFDIESIVRTEAAVLSPELEAKEEFTRVNAMIPKASLGTAMLNVCYVKEVKPNGFFHAGLIVVKDTASLRAVEGGIDEPLPRVTSHEIGHALSLPHRQDRTNLMASGTTGFSLNDTEVKAAREIAAKFQKPASAGAAQADSTK
;
A
#
# COMPACT_ATOMS: atom_id res chain seq x y z
N MET A 1 3.52 -42.91 -81.10
CA MET A 1 3.35 -41.47 -80.84
C MET A 1 4.39 -41.06 -79.79
N LEU A 2 5.19 -40.03 -80.09
CA LEU A 2 6.08 -39.25 -79.20
C LEU A 2 5.76 -37.77 -79.50
N PRO A 3 6.14 -36.74 -78.68
CA PRO A 3 6.63 -36.62 -77.29
C PRO A 3 5.84 -35.48 -76.55
N PRO A 4 6.30 -34.61 -75.58
CA PRO A 4 7.56 -34.40 -74.80
C PRO A 4 7.37 -34.36 -73.25
N ILE A 5 8.34 -34.44 -72.31
CA ILE A 5 9.68 -33.87 -72.01
C ILE A 5 9.70 -32.40 -71.46
N SER A 6 10.06 -32.30 -70.15
CA SER A 6 10.82 -31.32 -69.31
C SER A 6 10.93 -29.81 -69.61
N PRO A 7 11.22 -28.97 -68.59
CA PRO A 7 12.62 -28.55 -68.28
C PRO A 7 12.92 -28.38 -66.75
N ALA A 8 14.02 -28.92 -66.19
CA ALA A 8 15.41 -28.36 -66.09
C ALA A 8 15.70 -27.92 -64.62
N ILE A 9 16.53 -28.60 -63.81
CA ILE A 9 18.02 -28.77 -63.83
C ILE A 9 18.77 -27.44 -63.88
N LEU A 10 19.54 -27.08 -62.83
CA LEU A 10 21.00 -26.88 -62.94
C LEU A 10 21.73 -26.67 -61.59
N ARG A 11 22.89 -27.32 -61.51
CA ARG A 11 23.95 -27.35 -60.49
C ARG A 11 24.68 -26.00 -60.34
N ALA A 12 25.35 -25.75 -59.20
CA ALA A 12 26.74 -25.22 -59.18
C ALA A 12 27.37 -25.16 -57.75
N LEU A 13 28.64 -25.58 -57.67
CA LEU A 13 29.60 -25.34 -56.60
C LEU A 13 29.88 -23.84 -56.40
N CYS A 14 30.28 -23.44 -55.18
CA CYS A 14 31.37 -22.47 -54.99
C CYS A 14 31.97 -22.60 -53.58
N ALA A 15 33.29 -22.74 -53.52
CA ALA A 15 34.10 -22.74 -52.32
C ALA A 15 34.81 -21.38 -52.13
N VAL A 16 35.27 -21.17 -50.89
CA VAL A 16 36.28 -20.19 -50.44
C VAL A 16 35.77 -18.77 -50.17
N LEU A 17 35.85 -18.37 -48.89
CA LEU A 17 36.37 -17.06 -48.47
C LEU A 17 37.03 -17.18 -47.08
N ILE A 18 38.13 -16.45 -46.94
CA ILE A 18 39.21 -16.50 -45.93
C ILE A 18 38.99 -15.38 -44.88
N PHE A 19 39.76 -15.42 -43.77
CA PHE A 19 40.13 -14.33 -42.82
C PHE A 19 39.11 -14.12 -41.66
N ILE A 20 39.44 -13.99 -40.36
CA ILE A 20 40.57 -13.41 -39.60
C ILE A 20 40.65 -14.05 -38.18
N ALA A 21 41.86 -14.16 -37.63
CA ALA A 21 42.15 -14.52 -36.24
C ALA A 21 41.88 -13.39 -35.22
N SER A 22 41.43 -13.70 -33.99
CA SER A 22 42.01 -13.12 -32.75
C SER A 22 41.35 -13.59 -31.45
N ALA A 23 42.24 -14.03 -30.54
CA ALA A 23 42.32 -13.71 -29.12
C ALA A 23 41.07 -13.82 -28.23
N SER A 24 41.11 -14.86 -27.39
CA SER A 24 40.88 -14.86 -25.93
C SER A 24 40.04 -13.71 -25.34
N ARG A 25 38.86 -14.06 -24.80
CA ARG A 25 38.23 -13.32 -23.69
C ARG A 25 38.21 -14.20 -22.45
N GLY A 26 38.76 -13.63 -21.39
CA GLY A 26 39.14 -14.27 -20.15
C GLY A 26 37.97 -14.74 -19.29
N PHE A 27 38.34 -15.64 -18.38
CA PHE A 27 37.62 -15.92 -17.16
C PHE A 27 37.24 -14.61 -16.47
N GLY A 28 35.93 -14.37 -16.34
CA GLY A 28 35.43 -13.29 -15.50
C GLY A 28 35.80 -13.55 -14.04
N GLU A 29 36.24 -12.49 -13.36
CA GLU A 29 36.42 -12.47 -11.91
C GLU A 29 35.13 -12.92 -11.19
N PRO A 30 35.25 -13.57 -10.02
CA PRO A 30 34.10 -13.86 -9.18
C PRO A 30 33.52 -12.55 -8.64
N PRO A 31 32.19 -12.42 -8.53
CA PRO A 31 31.57 -11.21 -8.02
C PRO A 31 32.01 -10.96 -6.58
N THR A 32 32.53 -9.76 -6.33
CA THR A 32 32.85 -9.23 -5.00
C THR A 32 31.58 -9.12 -4.16
N LYS A 33 31.66 -9.56 -2.90
CA LYS A 33 30.53 -9.71 -1.96
C LYS A 33 29.89 -8.40 -1.45
N ASP A 34 30.23 -7.25 -2.02
CA ASP A 34 29.86 -5.94 -1.48
C ASP A 34 29.11 -5.03 -2.46
N ALA A 35 28.43 -5.60 -3.46
CA ALA A 35 27.40 -4.85 -4.19
C ALA A 35 26.25 -4.57 -3.22
N LYS A 36 26.23 -3.37 -2.62
CA LYS A 36 25.02 -2.83 -2.00
C LYS A 36 23.90 -2.93 -3.03
N ASP A 37 22.84 -3.64 -2.67
CA ASP A 37 21.65 -3.77 -3.50
C ASP A 37 20.97 -2.40 -3.61
N GLU A 38 21.41 -1.59 -4.59
CA GLU A 38 20.88 -0.25 -4.89
C GLU A 38 19.42 -0.28 -5.38
N THR A 39 18.80 -1.45 -5.50
CA THR A 39 17.44 -1.60 -6.01
C THR A 39 16.35 -1.53 -4.94
N LYS A 40 16.70 -1.52 -3.65
CA LYS A 40 15.73 -1.52 -2.56
C LYS A 40 15.43 -0.12 -2.04
N LEU A 41 14.20 0.36 -2.27
CA LEU A 41 13.73 1.66 -1.76
C LEU A 41 13.91 1.76 -0.22
N PRO A 42 14.36 2.91 0.32
CA PRO A 42 14.45 3.10 1.75
C PRO A 42 13.04 3.07 2.37
N VAL A 43 12.93 2.40 3.51
CA VAL A 43 11.65 2.21 4.21
C VAL A 43 11.22 3.52 4.90
N LEU A 44 10.07 4.04 4.51
CA LEU A 44 9.41 5.15 5.20
C LEU A 44 8.49 4.58 6.28
N THR A 45 8.71 4.96 7.53
CA THR A 45 7.81 4.57 8.63
C THR A 45 6.78 5.66 8.87
N VAL A 46 5.51 5.31 8.77
CA VAL A 46 4.36 6.19 9.02
C VAL A 46 3.69 5.75 10.33
N PRO A 47 3.64 6.59 11.36
CA PRO A 47 2.94 6.27 12.60
C PRO A 47 1.43 6.24 12.34
N VAL A 48 0.76 5.29 12.99
CA VAL A 48 -0.69 5.11 12.92
C VAL A 48 -1.26 4.93 14.31
N ARG A 49 -2.30 5.71 14.64
CA ARG A 49 -3.17 5.46 15.77
C ARG A 49 -4.42 4.75 15.29
N VAL A 50 -4.73 3.63 15.94
CA VAL A 50 -5.92 2.84 15.62
C VAL A 50 -6.96 3.05 16.71
N HIS A 51 -8.17 3.42 16.29
CA HIS A 51 -9.32 3.63 17.15
C HIS A 51 -10.30 2.47 16.99
N LEU A 52 -10.47 1.69 18.06
CA LEU A 52 -11.57 0.75 18.21
C LEU A 52 -12.77 1.53 18.72
N VAL A 53 -13.65 1.96 17.81
CA VAL A 53 -14.75 2.85 18.19
C VAL A 53 -15.81 2.07 18.98
N GLN A 54 -16.29 2.66 20.06
CA GLN A 54 -17.29 2.10 20.95
C GLN A 54 -18.47 3.06 21.00
N SER A 55 -19.69 2.52 21.04
CA SER A 55 -20.88 3.31 21.29
C SER A 55 -21.97 2.43 21.87
N LYS A 56 -22.66 2.94 22.90
CA LYS A 56 -23.90 2.32 23.41
C LYS A 56 -25.14 2.87 22.70
N ALA A 57 -25.10 4.14 22.31
CA ALA A 57 -26.24 4.84 21.70
C ALA A 57 -26.35 4.58 20.19
N THR A 58 -25.23 4.33 19.52
CA THR A 58 -25.17 4.15 18.07
C THR A 58 -24.48 2.83 17.73
N PRO A 59 -25.22 1.71 17.65
CA PRO A 59 -24.63 0.39 17.38
C PRO A 59 -23.76 0.31 16.11
N ALA A 60 -24.07 1.12 15.08
CA ALA A 60 -23.27 1.25 13.87
C ALA A 60 -21.82 1.72 14.12
N MET A 61 -21.57 2.42 15.23
CA MET A 61 -20.24 2.90 15.62
C MET A 61 -19.52 1.94 16.59
N HIS A 62 -20.15 0.84 17.01
CA HIS A 62 -19.59 -0.08 17.98
C HIS A 62 -18.83 -1.23 17.31
N THR A 63 -17.52 -1.08 17.11
CA THR A 63 -16.74 -2.15 16.47
C THR A 63 -16.63 -3.40 17.34
N THR A 64 -16.63 -4.55 16.68
CA THR A 64 -16.31 -5.86 17.28
C THR A 64 -14.83 -6.22 17.12
N MET A 65 -14.01 -5.39 16.47
CA MET A 65 -12.58 -5.59 16.33
C MET A 65 -11.86 -5.62 17.68
N THR A 66 -10.91 -6.53 17.82
CA THR A 66 -10.00 -6.60 18.96
C THR A 66 -8.61 -6.06 18.61
N GLU A 67 -7.77 -5.85 19.62
CA GLU A 67 -6.36 -5.52 19.40
C GLU A 67 -5.62 -6.61 18.60
N ALA A 68 -5.93 -7.89 18.83
CA ALA A 68 -5.33 -8.99 18.08
C ALA A 68 -5.71 -8.91 16.59
N ASP A 69 -6.96 -8.56 16.28
CA ASP A 69 -7.40 -8.34 14.91
C ASP A 69 -6.66 -7.18 14.25
N VAL A 70 -6.49 -6.05 14.96
CA VAL A 70 -5.73 -4.90 14.46
C VAL A 70 -4.30 -5.32 14.11
N ARG A 71 -3.61 -6.05 14.99
CA ARG A 71 -2.23 -6.48 14.75
C ARG A 71 -2.13 -7.42 13.55
N ARG A 72 -3.08 -8.36 13.40
CA ARG A 72 -3.20 -9.25 12.24
C ARG A 72 -3.45 -8.47 10.95
N VAL A 73 -4.37 -7.52 10.97
CA VAL A 73 -4.70 -6.66 9.83
C VAL A 73 -3.50 -5.82 9.41
N PHE A 74 -2.83 -5.14 10.34
CA PHE A 74 -1.67 -4.30 10.02
C PHE A 74 -0.44 -5.09 9.58
N GLY A 75 -0.28 -6.34 10.01
CA GLY A 75 0.73 -7.24 9.45
C GLY A 75 0.54 -7.41 7.94
N LYS A 76 -0.71 -7.63 7.51
CA LYS A 76 -1.07 -7.75 6.09
C LYS A 76 -1.09 -6.42 5.34
N VAL A 77 -1.48 -5.32 5.96
CA VAL A 77 -1.34 -3.96 5.39
C VAL A 77 0.12 -3.67 5.05
N ASN A 78 1.04 -3.98 5.97
CA ASN A 78 2.47 -3.80 5.72
C ASN A 78 3.00 -4.69 4.58
N MET A 79 2.41 -5.87 4.35
CA MET A 79 2.74 -6.68 3.17
C MET A 79 2.29 -6.01 1.87
N VAL A 80 1.10 -5.42 1.83
CA VAL A 80 0.59 -4.69 0.66
C VAL A 80 1.50 -3.50 0.31
N TRP A 81 1.95 -2.77 1.32
CA TRP A 81 2.73 -1.53 1.15
C TRP A 81 4.24 -1.73 1.10
N LEU A 82 4.73 -2.95 1.31
CA LEU A 82 6.16 -3.30 1.24
C LEU A 82 6.77 -2.89 -0.10
N ARG A 83 6.04 -3.09 -1.20
CA ARG A 83 6.48 -2.71 -2.56
C ARG A 83 6.67 -1.20 -2.76
N ALA A 84 6.03 -0.38 -1.94
CA ALA A 84 6.22 1.06 -1.92
C ALA A 84 7.34 1.47 -0.95
N GLY A 85 7.97 0.53 -0.25
CA GLY A 85 8.90 0.81 0.83
C GLY A 85 8.25 1.66 1.93
N ILE A 86 6.98 1.41 2.25
CA ILE A 86 6.26 2.11 3.33
C ILE A 86 5.87 1.07 4.38
N ARG A 87 6.14 1.40 5.64
CA ARG A 87 5.74 0.63 6.82
C ARG A 87 4.84 1.50 7.69
N PHE A 88 3.69 0.98 8.06
CA PHE A 88 2.81 1.56 9.07
C PHE A 88 3.16 0.96 10.43
N ASP A 89 3.60 1.83 11.33
CA ASP A 89 3.91 1.46 12.71
C ASP A 89 2.74 1.86 13.60
N ILE A 90 2.16 0.89 14.31
CA ILE A 90 1.04 1.16 15.21
C ILE A 90 1.61 1.86 16.45
N GLU A 91 1.38 3.16 16.54
CA GLU A 91 1.76 3.98 17.69
C GLU A 91 0.95 3.59 18.92
N SER A 92 -0.37 3.47 18.74
CA SER A 92 -1.28 3.03 19.79
C SER A 92 -2.56 2.42 19.22
N ILE A 93 -3.20 1.57 20.01
CA ILE A 93 -4.54 1.04 19.77
C ILE A 93 -5.39 1.50 20.94
N VAL A 94 -6.39 2.34 20.68
CA VAL A 94 -7.20 2.98 21.71
C VAL A 94 -8.67 2.65 21.52
N ARG A 95 -9.38 2.42 22.64
CA ARG A 95 -10.85 2.41 22.64
C ARG A 95 -11.34 3.86 22.63
N THR A 96 -12.18 4.19 21.66
CA THR A 96 -12.70 5.56 21.49
C THR A 96 -14.21 5.55 21.61
N GLU A 97 -14.73 6.18 22.65
CA GLU A 97 -16.18 6.37 22.79
C GLU A 97 -16.66 7.39 21.77
N ALA A 98 -17.65 7.01 20.95
CA ALA A 98 -18.28 7.90 19.99
C ALA A 98 -19.06 8.99 20.73
N ALA A 99 -18.93 10.24 20.27
CA ALA A 99 -19.70 11.36 20.76
C ALA A 99 -21.18 11.21 20.38
N VAL A 100 -22.06 11.63 21.29
CA VAL A 100 -23.47 11.84 21.00
C VAL A 100 -23.59 13.10 20.15
N LEU A 101 -24.29 12.98 19.01
CA LEU A 101 -24.47 14.10 18.10
C LEU A 101 -25.66 14.98 18.51
N SER A 102 -25.62 16.25 18.10
CA SER A 102 -26.81 17.09 18.08
C SER A 102 -27.73 16.67 16.93
N PRO A 103 -29.05 16.95 17.00
CA PRO A 103 -29.98 16.64 15.90
C PRO A 103 -29.56 17.23 14.55
N GLU A 104 -28.92 18.41 14.56
CA GLU A 104 -28.41 19.03 13.33
C GLU A 104 -27.29 18.20 12.70
N LEU A 105 -26.36 17.69 13.50
CA LEU A 105 -25.27 16.85 13.02
C LEU A 105 -25.78 15.48 12.58
N GLU A 106 -26.77 14.91 13.28
CA GLU A 106 -27.41 13.65 12.89
C GLU A 106 -28.11 13.71 11.53
N ALA A 107 -28.52 14.88 11.08
CA ALA A 107 -29.15 15.09 9.78
C ALA A 107 -28.15 15.26 8.62
N LYS A 108 -26.83 15.33 8.88
CA LYS A 108 -25.82 15.49 7.82
C LYS A 108 -25.59 14.17 7.06
N GLU A 109 -24.83 14.25 5.96
CA GLU A 109 -24.34 13.07 5.25
C GLU A 109 -23.46 12.17 6.14
N GLU A 110 -23.42 10.88 5.82
CA GLU A 110 -22.80 9.85 6.67
C GLU A 110 -21.35 10.16 7.04
N PHE A 111 -20.53 10.60 6.09
CA PHE A 111 -19.11 10.87 6.36
C PHE A 111 -18.91 12.03 7.32
N THR A 112 -19.72 13.09 7.18
CA THR A 112 -19.72 14.24 8.08
C THR A 112 -20.18 13.83 9.49
N ARG A 113 -21.26 13.05 9.59
CA ARG A 113 -21.77 12.51 10.86
C ARG A 113 -20.74 11.65 11.57
N VAL A 114 -20.18 10.66 10.88
CA VAL A 114 -19.18 9.75 11.44
C VAL A 114 -17.94 10.53 11.88
N ASN A 115 -17.48 11.47 11.07
CA ASN A 115 -16.34 12.32 11.44
C ASN A 115 -16.61 13.17 12.70
N ALA A 116 -17.84 13.66 12.88
CA ALA A 116 -18.27 14.40 14.06
C ALA A 116 -18.44 13.51 15.32
N MET A 117 -18.76 12.22 15.13
CA MET A 117 -18.84 11.25 16.23
C MET A 117 -17.47 10.89 16.81
N ILE A 118 -16.37 11.08 16.09
CA ILE A 118 -15.03 10.78 16.62
C ILE A 118 -14.49 11.99 17.41
N PRO A 119 -14.24 11.87 18.73
CA PRO A 119 -13.73 12.98 19.53
C PRO A 119 -12.36 13.45 19.03
N LYS A 120 -12.27 14.72 18.62
CA LYS A 120 -11.03 15.27 18.03
C LYS A 120 -9.84 15.22 18.98
N ALA A 121 -10.07 15.33 20.29
CA ALA A 121 -9.04 15.21 21.31
C ALA A 121 -8.38 13.82 21.35
N SER A 122 -9.01 12.78 20.80
CA SER A 122 -8.42 11.43 20.73
C SER A 122 -7.45 11.27 19.55
N LEU A 123 -7.56 12.11 18.52
CA LEU A 123 -6.82 11.98 17.27
C LEU A 123 -5.35 12.42 17.45
N GLY A 124 -4.44 11.67 16.85
CA GLY A 124 -3.05 12.09 16.71
C GLY A 124 -2.88 13.13 15.59
N THR A 125 -2.01 14.12 15.80
CA THR A 125 -1.82 15.28 14.89
C THR A 125 -0.70 15.11 13.87
N ALA A 126 0.21 14.16 14.06
CA ALA A 126 1.35 13.88 13.18
C ALA A 126 1.41 12.40 12.77
N MET A 127 0.25 11.79 12.58
CA MET A 127 0.07 10.37 12.29
C MET A 127 -1.23 10.14 11.53
N LEU A 128 -1.39 8.95 10.95
CA LEU A 128 -2.68 8.54 10.42
C LEU A 128 -3.59 8.08 11.55
N ASN A 129 -4.88 8.41 11.47
CA ASN A 129 -5.90 7.95 12.40
C ASN A 129 -6.84 6.99 11.67
N VAL A 130 -6.85 5.72 12.08
CA VAL A 130 -7.67 4.64 11.48
C VAL A 130 -8.73 4.21 12.48
N CYS A 131 -10.00 4.43 12.15
CA CYS A 131 -11.15 4.04 12.97
C CYS A 131 -11.81 2.79 12.41
N TYR A 132 -11.91 1.74 13.24
CA TYR A 132 -12.78 0.61 12.95
C TYR A 132 -14.15 0.85 13.58
N VAL A 133 -15.20 0.66 12.79
CA VAL A 133 -16.62 0.85 13.15
C VAL A 133 -17.45 -0.34 12.68
N LYS A 134 -18.69 -0.47 13.16
CA LYS A 134 -19.53 -1.63 12.82
C LYS A 134 -20.11 -1.55 11.42
N GLU A 135 -20.68 -0.40 11.08
CA GLU A 135 -21.46 -0.18 9.86
C GLU A 135 -21.24 1.24 9.33
N VAL A 136 -20.77 1.31 8.09
CA VAL A 136 -20.71 2.50 7.23
C VAL A 136 -20.87 2.05 5.78
N LYS A 137 -21.14 2.98 4.87
CA LYS A 137 -21.21 2.76 3.43
C LYS A 137 -20.28 3.73 2.70
N PRO A 138 -19.32 3.25 1.89
CA PRO A 138 -19.08 1.84 1.52
C PRO A 138 -18.30 1.10 2.62
N ASN A 139 -17.52 0.05 2.29
CA ASN A 139 -16.75 -0.72 3.27
C ASN A 139 -15.72 0.11 4.08
N GLY A 140 -15.40 1.31 3.61
CA GLY A 140 -14.54 2.26 4.29
C GLY A 140 -14.57 3.59 3.53
N PHE A 141 -13.99 4.62 4.12
CA PHE A 141 -13.74 5.88 3.44
C PHE A 141 -12.60 6.63 4.12
N PHE A 142 -11.93 7.50 3.36
CA PHE A 142 -11.08 8.56 3.87
C PHE A 142 -11.78 9.91 3.71
N HIS A 143 -12.00 10.62 4.83
CA HIS A 143 -12.65 11.94 4.80
C HIS A 143 -12.12 12.84 5.92
N ALA A 144 -11.77 14.08 5.58
CA ALA A 144 -11.29 15.10 6.51
C ALA A 144 -10.19 14.60 7.48
N GLY A 145 -9.18 13.92 6.94
CA GLY A 145 -8.04 13.41 7.71
C GLY A 145 -8.30 12.13 8.51
N LEU A 146 -9.49 11.56 8.42
CA LEU A 146 -9.87 10.34 9.13
C LEU A 146 -10.06 9.18 8.16
N ILE A 147 -9.43 8.04 8.47
CA ILE A 147 -9.66 6.77 7.78
C ILE A 147 -10.69 6.00 8.59
N VAL A 148 -11.80 5.60 7.98
CA VAL A 148 -12.85 4.81 8.61
C VAL A 148 -13.03 3.50 7.86
N VAL A 149 -13.06 2.38 8.58
CA VAL A 149 -13.19 1.03 8.01
C VAL A 149 -14.31 0.27 8.73
N LYS A 150 -15.22 -0.29 7.93
CA LYS A 150 -16.26 -1.21 8.40
C LYS A 150 -15.64 -2.54 8.81
N ASP A 151 -15.82 -2.97 10.05
CA ASP A 151 -15.22 -4.21 10.58
C ASP A 151 -15.80 -5.51 9.99
N THR A 152 -16.93 -5.41 9.29
CA THR A 152 -17.57 -6.50 8.54
C THR A 152 -17.46 -6.30 7.03
N ALA A 153 -16.43 -5.56 6.58
CA ALA A 153 -16.15 -5.35 5.17
C ALA A 153 -16.14 -6.66 4.37
N SER A 154 -16.71 -6.61 3.17
CA SER A 154 -16.73 -7.74 2.23
C SER A 154 -16.34 -7.29 0.83
N LEU A 155 -15.53 -8.09 0.15
CA LEU A 155 -14.98 -7.77 -1.17
C LEU A 155 -15.11 -8.95 -2.12
N ARG A 156 -15.10 -8.64 -3.42
CA ARG A 156 -15.03 -9.67 -4.46
C ARG A 156 -13.60 -10.22 -4.55
N ALA A 157 -13.48 -11.53 -4.42
CA ALA A 157 -12.20 -12.23 -4.66
C ALA A 157 -11.71 -12.00 -6.11
N VAL A 158 -10.40 -11.88 -6.27
CA VAL A 158 -9.70 -11.90 -7.56
C VAL A 158 -8.49 -12.83 -7.43
N GLU A 159 -8.08 -13.41 -8.54
CA GLU A 159 -6.88 -14.26 -8.59
C GLU A 159 -5.64 -13.47 -8.13
N GLY A 160 -4.84 -14.07 -7.26
CA GLY A 160 -3.67 -13.42 -6.66
C GLY A 160 -4.02 -12.26 -5.71
N GLY A 161 -5.30 -12.06 -5.37
CA GLY A 161 -5.74 -11.08 -4.39
C GLY A 161 -5.39 -11.48 -2.96
N ILE A 162 -5.52 -10.51 -2.05
CA ILE A 162 -5.33 -10.76 -0.62
C ILE A 162 -6.47 -11.62 -0.06
N ASP A 163 -6.12 -12.49 0.88
CA ASP A 163 -6.99 -13.53 1.45
C ASP A 163 -8.10 -13.02 2.39
N GLU A 164 -8.12 -11.71 2.68
CA GLU A 164 -9.03 -11.13 3.66
C GLU A 164 -9.45 -9.69 3.31
N PRO A 165 -10.73 -9.31 3.49
CA PRO A 165 -11.21 -7.97 3.17
C PRO A 165 -10.60 -6.82 3.99
N LEU A 166 -10.46 -6.97 5.31
CA LEU A 166 -10.09 -5.85 6.19
C LEU A 166 -8.71 -5.25 5.90
N PRO A 167 -7.63 -6.05 5.75
CA PRO A 167 -6.33 -5.49 5.36
C PRO A 167 -6.37 -4.80 4.01
N ARG A 168 -7.18 -5.29 3.08
CA ARG A 168 -7.38 -4.66 1.78
C ARG A 168 -8.04 -3.31 1.94
N VAL A 169 -9.24 -3.26 2.54
CA VAL A 169 -9.99 -2.01 2.70
C VAL A 169 -9.16 -0.99 3.47
N THR A 170 -8.52 -1.41 4.57
CA THR A 170 -7.60 -0.55 5.32
C THR A 170 -6.48 0.01 4.42
N SER A 171 -5.86 -0.85 3.60
CA SER A 171 -4.82 -0.42 2.65
C SER A 171 -5.35 0.55 1.58
N HIS A 172 -6.57 0.35 1.10
CA HIS A 172 -7.21 1.22 0.11
C HIS A 172 -7.49 2.62 0.66
N GLU A 173 -8.07 2.70 1.86
CA GLU A 173 -8.35 3.99 2.50
C GLU A 173 -7.07 4.72 2.90
N ILE A 174 -6.03 3.99 3.32
CA ILE A 174 -4.68 4.54 3.46
C ILE A 174 -4.17 5.09 2.13
N GLY A 175 -4.45 4.42 1.01
CA GLY A 175 -4.11 4.92 -0.32
C GLY A 175 -4.70 6.30 -0.60
N HIS A 176 -5.97 6.51 -0.25
CA HIS A 176 -6.60 7.83 -0.33
C HIS A 176 -5.95 8.86 0.62
N ALA A 177 -5.60 8.46 1.84
CA ALA A 177 -4.86 9.33 2.76
C ALA A 177 -3.46 9.71 2.22
N LEU A 178 -2.85 8.83 1.42
CA LEU A 178 -1.61 9.05 0.68
C LEU A 178 -1.84 9.67 -0.71
N SER A 179 -3.01 10.28 -0.93
CA SER A 179 -3.38 11.03 -2.15
C SER A 179 -3.50 10.19 -3.43
N LEU A 180 -3.70 8.87 -3.32
CA LEU A 180 -3.94 8.02 -4.48
C LEU A 180 -5.41 8.08 -4.93
N PRO A 181 -5.68 8.38 -6.22
CA PRO A 181 -7.01 8.29 -6.78
C PRO A 181 -7.38 6.83 -7.10
N HIS A 182 -8.64 6.59 -7.40
CA HIS A 182 -9.07 5.28 -7.90
C HIS A 182 -8.41 4.91 -9.23
N ARG A 183 -8.06 3.63 -9.37
CA ARG A 183 -7.71 3.00 -10.65
C ARG A 183 -8.38 1.63 -10.75
N GLN A 184 -9.32 1.49 -11.67
CA GLN A 184 -10.30 0.39 -11.67
C GLN A 184 -9.81 -0.93 -12.31
N ASP A 185 -8.49 -1.14 -12.36
CA ASP A 185 -7.95 -2.46 -12.68
C ASP A 185 -8.25 -3.41 -11.52
N ARG A 186 -8.91 -4.54 -11.77
CA ARG A 186 -9.38 -5.45 -10.71
C ARG A 186 -8.29 -5.92 -9.76
N THR A 187 -7.04 -5.98 -10.20
CA THR A 187 -5.88 -6.40 -9.39
C THR A 187 -5.26 -5.25 -8.59
N ASN A 188 -5.62 -4.00 -8.90
CA ASN A 188 -5.06 -2.80 -8.28
C ASN A 188 -5.65 -2.54 -6.89
N LEU A 189 -4.82 -2.00 -6.00
CA LEU A 189 -5.19 -1.60 -4.65
C LEU A 189 -6.27 -0.51 -4.65
N MET A 190 -6.23 0.41 -5.60
CA MET A 190 -7.16 1.55 -5.72
C MET A 190 -8.38 1.24 -6.59
N ALA A 191 -8.60 -0.01 -7.01
CA ALA A 191 -9.90 -0.42 -7.56
C ALA A 191 -10.95 -0.52 -6.46
N SER A 192 -12.22 -0.38 -6.78
CA SER A 192 -13.27 -0.47 -5.76
C SER A 192 -13.81 -1.89 -5.66
N GLY A 193 -14.01 -2.40 -4.44
CA GLY A 193 -14.80 -3.63 -4.19
C GLY A 193 -14.12 -4.96 -4.54
N THR A 194 -12.80 -4.99 -4.81
CA THR A 194 -12.06 -6.24 -5.10
C THR A 194 -10.95 -6.50 -4.07
N THR A 195 -10.42 -7.72 -4.04
CA THR A 195 -9.27 -8.11 -3.21
C THR A 195 -7.90 -7.80 -3.86
N GLY A 196 -7.89 -7.08 -4.98
CA GLY A 196 -6.65 -6.63 -5.63
C GLY A 196 -5.87 -5.65 -4.73
N PHE A 197 -4.54 -5.74 -4.77
CA PHE A 197 -3.63 -4.94 -3.96
C PHE A 197 -2.37 -4.46 -4.70
N SER A 198 -2.31 -4.59 -6.03
CA SER A 198 -1.18 -4.10 -6.81
C SER A 198 -1.15 -2.56 -6.86
N LEU A 199 0.03 -1.98 -6.79
CA LEU A 199 0.32 -0.60 -7.17
C LEU A 199 1.07 -0.58 -8.51
N ASN A 200 1.35 0.59 -9.07
CA ASN A 200 2.33 0.82 -10.12
C ASN A 200 3.36 1.85 -9.64
N ASP A 201 4.37 2.15 -10.45
CA ASP A 201 5.47 3.02 -10.03
C ASP A 201 5.01 4.46 -9.77
N THR A 202 4.01 4.95 -10.53
CA THR A 202 3.40 6.27 -10.30
C THR A 202 2.69 6.34 -8.94
N GLU A 203 1.90 5.32 -8.61
CA GLU A 203 1.21 5.21 -7.31
C GLU A 203 2.22 5.07 -6.16
N VAL A 204 3.27 4.26 -6.36
CA VAL A 204 4.36 4.12 -5.37
C VAL A 204 5.03 5.47 -5.12
N LYS A 205 5.41 6.20 -6.18
CA LYS A 205 6.06 7.50 -6.06
C LYS A 205 5.18 8.50 -5.31
N ALA A 206 3.93 8.66 -5.75
CA ALA A 206 2.99 9.61 -5.13
C ALA A 206 2.74 9.29 -3.65
N ALA A 207 2.52 8.01 -3.32
CA ALA A 207 2.30 7.59 -1.94
C ALA A 207 3.53 7.88 -1.05
N ARG A 208 4.74 7.66 -1.57
CA ARG A 208 5.99 7.95 -0.85
C ARG A 208 6.19 9.44 -0.59
N GLU A 209 5.84 10.31 -1.52
CA GLU A 209 5.92 11.76 -1.34
C GLU A 209 5.06 12.24 -0.16
N ILE A 210 3.88 11.65 0.04
CA ILE A 210 3.03 11.95 1.19
C ILE A 210 3.55 11.27 2.46
N ALA A 211 3.94 9.99 2.38
CA ALA A 211 4.45 9.23 3.52
C ALA A 211 5.71 9.88 4.14
N ALA A 212 6.57 10.49 3.32
CA ALA A 212 7.78 11.17 3.79
C ALA A 212 7.48 12.34 4.75
N LYS A 213 6.30 12.97 4.63
CA LYS A 213 5.87 14.08 5.50
C LYS A 213 5.60 13.65 6.94
N PHE A 214 5.44 12.34 7.18
CA PHE A 214 5.26 11.78 8.52
C PHE A 214 6.57 11.42 9.21
N GLN A 215 7.71 11.50 8.52
CA GLN A 215 8.99 11.30 9.17
C GLN A 215 9.23 12.43 10.15
N LYS A 216 9.55 12.08 11.40
CA LYS A 216 10.12 13.06 12.34
C LYS A 216 11.40 13.61 11.70
N PRO A 217 11.66 14.92 11.77
CA PRO A 217 13.00 15.43 11.51
C PRO A 217 13.97 14.61 12.36
N ALA A 218 15.06 14.12 11.77
CA ALA A 218 16.14 13.53 12.55
C ALA A 218 16.46 14.54 13.66
N SER A 219 16.34 14.11 14.92
CA SER A 219 16.71 14.96 16.05
C SER A 219 18.11 15.49 15.78
N ALA A 220 18.25 16.81 15.63
CA ALA A 220 19.55 17.44 15.59
C ALA A 220 20.34 16.90 16.78
N GLY A 221 21.50 16.32 16.48
CA GLY A 221 22.24 15.48 17.40
C GLY A 221 22.38 16.12 18.77
N ALA A 222 22.28 15.28 19.80
CA ALA A 222 22.82 15.58 21.11
C ALA A 222 24.29 15.96 20.92
N ALA A 223 24.55 17.27 20.88
CA ALA A 223 25.90 17.78 20.99
C ALA A 223 26.39 17.39 22.38
N GLN A 224 27.41 16.54 22.39
CA GLN A 224 28.33 16.37 23.50
C GLN A 224 28.71 17.77 24.04
N ALA A 225 28.22 18.11 25.22
CA ALA A 225 28.98 18.98 26.11
C ALA A 225 29.93 18.07 26.87
N ASP A 226 31.08 17.86 26.22
CA ASP A 226 32.28 17.33 26.83
C ASP A 226 32.77 18.29 27.92
N SER A 227 33.42 17.68 28.90
CA SER A 227 34.07 18.23 30.08
C SER A 227 34.79 19.56 29.82
N THR A 228 34.61 20.53 30.70
CA THR A 228 35.75 21.35 31.15
C THR A 228 35.56 21.80 32.59
N LYS A 229 36.47 21.31 33.43
CA LYS A 229 37.00 21.82 34.71
C LYS A 229 36.24 22.90 35.46
#